data_AF-A0AAW9NP08-F1
#
_entry.id   AF-A0AAW9NP08-F1
#
_cell.length_a   1.000
_cell.length_b   1.000
_cell.length_c   1.000
_cell.angle_alpha   90.00
_cell.angle_beta   90.00
_cell.angle_gamma   90.00
#
_symmetry.space_group_name_H-M   'P 1'
#
loop_
_entity.id
_entity.type
_entity.pdbx_description
1 polymer ?
#
loop_
_entity_poly.entity_id
_entity_poly.type
_entity_poly.pdbx_seq_one_letter_code
_entity_poly.pdbx_strand_id
1 'polypeptide(L)'
;MNWLKKNSYIAVFVTFTVFVISVLVITDENIEQYEEIIITHGDTLWSLANQYRGKMSTEQWIGFVKKTNYLPNEKLVSGQQLLVPVEKRSIAAYQMKEDSHSREVANRH
;
A
#
# COMPACT_ATOMS: atom_id res chain seq x y z
N MET A 1 -6.13 35.03 -30.04
CA MET A 1 -5.33 34.01 -30.76
C MET A 1 -6.28 33.06 -31.50
N ASN A 2 -6.58 33.31 -32.78
CA ASN A 2 -7.66 32.61 -33.52
C ASN A 2 -7.29 31.19 -33.98
N TRP A 3 -6.07 30.73 -33.68
CA TRP A 3 -5.55 29.42 -34.05
C TRP A 3 -6.32 28.27 -33.38
N LEU A 4 -6.70 28.44 -32.10
CA LEU A 4 -7.46 27.45 -31.33
C LEU A 4 -8.86 27.19 -31.92
N LYS A 5 -9.49 28.19 -32.54
CA LYS A 5 -10.83 28.06 -33.14
C LYS A 5 -10.81 27.29 -34.47
N LYS A 6 -9.73 27.40 -35.24
CA LYS A 6 -9.58 26.75 -36.56
C LYS A 6 -9.30 25.26 -36.44
N ASN A 7 -8.58 24.87 -35.38
CA ASN A 7 -8.17 23.51 -35.09
C ASN A 7 -8.90 22.93 -33.87
N SER A 8 -10.19 23.27 -33.72
CA SER A 8 -11.00 22.95 -32.53
C SER A 8 -10.94 21.46 -32.15
N TYR A 9 -10.90 20.57 -33.14
CA TYR A 9 -10.78 19.12 -32.93
C TYR A 9 -9.46 18.72 -32.25
N ILE A 10 -8.35 19.37 -32.58
CA ILE A 10 -7.03 19.15 -31.93
C ILE A 10 -7.11 19.61 -30.47
N ALA A 11 -7.73 20.76 -30.21
CA ALA A 11 -7.87 21.27 -28.85
C ALA A 11 -8.67 20.30 -27.97
N VAL A 12 -9.78 19.75 -28.48
CA VAL A 12 -10.59 18.74 -27.74
C VAL A 12 -9.83 17.43 -27.53
N PHE A 13 -9.02 17.00 -28.51
CA PHE A 13 -8.19 15.79 -28.36
C PHE A 13 -7.10 15.98 -27.31
N VAL A 14 -6.45 17.15 -27.27
CA VAL A 14 -5.43 17.48 -26.28
C VAL A 14 -6.04 17.57 -24.88
N THR A 15 -7.23 18.14 -24.71
CA THR A 15 -7.88 18.16 -23.38
C THR A 15 -8.31 16.77 -22.94
N PHE A 16 -8.82 15.94 -23.84
CA PHE A 16 -9.18 14.54 -23.52
C PHE A 16 -7.96 13.71 -23.14
N THR A 17 -6.85 13.85 -23.87
CA THR A 17 -5.61 13.13 -23.54
C THR A 17 -5.03 13.56 -22.20
N VAL A 18 -5.03 14.87 -21.89
CA VAL A 18 -4.61 15.37 -20.56
C VAL A 18 -5.55 14.88 -19.46
N PHE A 19 -6.87 14.81 -19.72
CA PHE A 19 -7.83 14.26 -18.77
C PHE A 19 -7.59 12.77 -18.50
N VAL A 20 -7.34 11.97 -19.54
CA VAL A 20 -7.00 10.54 -19.39
C VAL A 20 -5.71 10.37 -18.62
N ILE A 21 -4.65 11.12 -18.93
CA ILE A 21 -3.37 11.06 -18.20
C ILE A 21 -3.57 11.45 -16.73
N SER A 22 -4.35 12.50 -16.46
CA SER A 22 -4.67 12.93 -15.09
C SER A 22 -5.37 11.82 -14.30
N VAL A 23 -6.37 11.16 -14.90
CA VAL A 23 -7.06 10.02 -14.29
C VAL A 23 -6.07 8.88 -14.02
N LEU A 24 -5.20 8.54 -14.98
CA LEU A 24 -4.20 7.48 -14.81
C LEU A 24 -3.19 7.77 -13.69
N VAL A 25 -2.74 9.02 -13.54
CA VAL A 25 -1.79 9.43 -12.49
C VAL A 25 -2.43 9.45 -11.11
N ILE A 26 -3.71 9.80 -11.01
CA ILE A 26 -4.45 9.82 -9.73
C ILE A 26 -4.81 8.39 -9.28
N THR A 27 -4.94 7.43 -10.19
CA THR A 27 -5.26 6.04 -9.87
C THR A 27 -4.10 5.21 -9.29
N ASP A 28 -2.90 5.77 -9.11
CA ASP A 28 -1.82 5.08 -8.40
C ASP A 28 -2.04 5.18 -6.88
N GLU A 29 -3.12 4.55 -6.43
CA GLU A 29 -3.44 4.40 -5.02
C GLU A 29 -2.92 3.05 -4.51
N ASN A 30 -1.77 3.16 -3.83
CA ASN A 30 -1.69 2.83 -2.41
C ASN A 30 -1.07 1.51 -1.94
N ILE A 31 -0.19 0.83 -2.68
CA ILE A 31 0.82 -0.01 -1.97
C ILE A 31 2.17 -0.08 -2.70
N GLU A 32 3.04 0.90 -2.46
CA GLU A 32 4.42 0.88 -2.96
C GLU A 32 5.43 0.31 -1.95
N GLN A 33 4.99 -0.02 -0.73
CA GLN A 33 5.91 -0.45 0.34
C GLN A 33 5.52 -1.81 0.87
N TYR A 34 6.55 -2.64 1.07
CA TYR A 34 6.44 -3.98 1.60
C TYR A 34 7.18 -4.02 2.93
N GLU A 35 6.60 -4.72 3.89
CA GLU A 35 7.18 -4.93 5.21
C GLU A 35 7.28 -6.42 5.48
N GLU A 36 8.36 -6.82 6.13
CA GLU A 36 8.54 -8.20 6.57
C GLU A 36 8.02 -8.34 8.01
N ILE A 37 6.97 -9.12 8.20
CA ILE A 37 6.37 -9.38 9.50
C ILE A 37 6.62 -10.82 9.94
N ILE A 38 6.80 -11.04 11.24
CA ILE A 38 6.93 -12.37 11.83
C ILE A 38 5.56 -12.81 12.33
N ILE A 39 5.09 -13.95 11.84
CA ILE A 39 3.81 -14.53 12.23
C ILE A 39 3.90 -15.07 13.66
N THR A 40 2.90 -14.72 14.48
CA THR A 40 2.73 -15.24 15.83
C THR A 40 1.58 -16.25 15.91
N HIS A 41 1.54 -17.02 16.99
CA HIS A 41 0.51 -18.04 17.16
C HIS A 41 -0.88 -17.40 17.28
N GLY A 42 -1.78 -17.71 16.34
CA GLY A 42 -3.13 -17.17 16.28
C GLY A 42 -3.34 -16.11 15.19
N ASP A 43 -2.26 -15.68 14.52
CA ASP A 43 -2.38 -14.80 13.37
C ASP A 43 -3.03 -15.52 12.19
N THR A 44 -3.89 -14.78 11.50
CA THR A 44 -4.55 -15.23 10.28
C THR A 44 -4.32 -14.17 9.20
N LEU A 45 -4.35 -14.58 7.93
CA LEU A 45 -4.28 -13.61 6.82
C LEU A 45 -5.38 -12.55 6.94
N TRP A 46 -6.52 -12.89 7.54
CA TRP A 46 -7.61 -11.96 7.81
C TRP A 46 -7.29 -10.95 8.92
N SER A 47 -6.74 -11.39 10.06
CA SER A 47 -6.37 -10.48 11.15
C SER A 47 -5.25 -9.53 10.70
N LEU A 48 -4.29 -10.04 9.94
CA LEU A 48 -3.20 -9.24 9.36
C LEU A 48 -3.72 -8.26 8.31
N ALA A 49 -4.65 -8.68 7.43
CA ALA A 49 -5.28 -7.75 6.50
C ALA A 49 -5.96 -6.61 7.24
N ASN A 50 -6.65 -6.87 8.34
CA ASN A 50 -7.30 -5.81 9.12
C ASN A 50 -6.30 -4.78 9.68
N GLN A 51 -5.05 -5.19 9.94
CA GLN A 51 -4.00 -4.33 10.46
C GLN A 51 -3.22 -3.60 9.36
N TYR A 52 -2.98 -4.24 8.22
CA TYR A 52 -2.00 -3.78 7.22
C TYR A 52 -2.60 -3.40 5.86
N ARG A 53 -3.86 -3.74 5.55
CA ARG A 53 -4.43 -3.55 4.21
C ARG A 53 -4.58 -2.09 3.76
N GLY A 54 -4.55 -1.14 4.69
CA GLY A 54 -4.83 0.27 4.40
C GLY A 54 -6.17 0.43 3.67
N LYS A 55 -6.11 0.98 2.46
CA LYS A 55 -7.28 1.17 1.58
C LYS A 55 -7.68 -0.05 0.75
N MET A 56 -6.82 -1.07 0.65
CA MET A 56 -7.11 -2.27 -0.14
C MET A 56 -8.23 -3.10 0.51
N SER A 57 -9.03 -3.78 -0.30
CA SER A 57 -10.00 -4.74 0.23
C SER A 57 -9.29 -5.92 0.87
N THR A 58 -9.90 -6.55 1.87
CA THR A 58 -9.32 -7.71 2.56
C THR A 58 -8.96 -8.82 1.59
N GLU A 59 -9.83 -9.13 0.62
CA GLU A 59 -9.60 -10.19 -0.37
C GLU A 59 -8.42 -9.88 -1.30
N GLN A 60 -8.34 -8.64 -1.79
CA GLN A 60 -7.23 -8.20 -2.64
C GLN A 60 -5.89 -8.30 -1.90
N TRP A 61 -5.87 -7.87 -0.63
CA TRP A 61 -4.68 -7.92 0.20
C TRP A 61 -4.24 -9.36 0.47
N ILE A 62 -5.18 -10.25 0.85
CA ILE A 62 -4.90 -11.66 1.08
C ILE A 62 -4.36 -12.32 -0.19
N GLY A 63 -4.99 -12.07 -1.34
CA GLY A 63 -4.54 -12.60 -2.63
C GLY A 63 -3.12 -12.14 -2.98
N PHE A 64 -2.81 -10.88 -2.69
CA PHE A 64 -1.48 -10.33 -2.89
C PHE A 64 -0.44 -10.99 -1.98
N VAL A 65 -0.70 -11.08 -0.67
CA VAL A 65 0.22 -11.73 0.28
C VAL A 65 0.46 -13.19 -0.07
N LYS A 66 -0.59 -13.92 -0.48
CA LYS A 66 -0.45 -15.32 -0.93
C LYS A 66 0.47 -15.44 -2.15
N LYS A 67 0.28 -14.57 -3.14
CA LYS A 67 1.10 -14.55 -4.37
C LYS A 67 2.56 -14.20 -4.08
N THR A 68 2.79 -13.17 -3.27
CA THR A 68 4.12 -12.63 -2.97
C THR A 68 4.95 -13.60 -2.13
N ASN A 69 4.32 -14.32 -1.20
CA ASN A 69 5.00 -15.25 -0.29
C ASN A 69 4.91 -16.71 -0.74
N TYR A 70 4.42 -16.96 -1.97
CA TYR A 70 4.22 -18.31 -2.51
C TYR A 70 3.49 -19.24 -1.55
N LEU A 71 2.48 -18.73 -0.83
CA LEU A 71 1.75 -19.50 0.15
C LEU A 71 0.84 -20.51 -0.58
N PRO A 72 1.12 -21.83 -0.48
CA PRO A 72 0.31 -22.82 -1.17
C PRO A 72 -1.11 -22.88 -0.60
N ASN A 73 -1.26 -22.62 0.70
CA ASN A 73 -2.53 -22.61 1.44
C ASN A 73 -2.61 -21.39 2.38
N GLU A 74 -3.76 -21.18 3.02
CA GLU A 74 -3.99 -20.10 4.02
C GLU A 74 -3.47 -20.43 5.42
N LYS A 75 -2.75 -21.56 5.57
CA LYS A 75 -2.15 -21.93 6.85
C LYS A 75 -0.85 -21.16 7.04
N LEU A 76 -0.84 -20.32 8.06
CA LEU A 76 0.34 -19.60 8.53
C LEU A 76 1.06 -20.42 9.58
N VAL A 77 2.39 -20.44 9.52
CA VAL A 77 3.25 -21.10 10.52
C VAL A 77 3.81 -20.04 11.45
N SER A 78 3.68 -20.22 12.76
CA SER A 78 4.28 -19.30 13.74
C SER A 78 5.81 -19.26 13.56
N GLY A 79 6.39 -18.06 13.62
CA GLY A 79 7.80 -17.82 13.35
C GLY A 79 8.14 -17.66 11.86
N GLN A 80 7.16 -17.83 10.95
CA GLN A 80 7.34 -17.55 9.54
C GLN A 80 7.41 -16.05 9.28
N GLN A 81 8.31 -15.63 8.39
CA GLN A 81 8.34 -14.28 7.87
C GLN A 81 7.43 -14.16 6.64
N LEU A 82 6.61 -13.12 6.61
CA LEU A 82 5.79 -12.77 5.45
C LEU A 82 6.09 -11.36 4.99
N LEU A 83 6.30 -11.23 3.69
CA LEU A 83 6.33 -9.95 3.01
C LEU A 83 4.90 -9.47 2.75
N VAL A 84 4.47 -8.46 3.49
CA VAL A 84 3.12 -7.90 3.40
C VAL A 84 3.13 -6.51 2.78
N PRO A 85 2.13 -6.19 1.93
CA PRO A 85 1.99 -4.86 1.38
C PRO A 85 1.38 -3.94 2.46
N VAL A 86 2.00 -2.78 2.67
CA VAL A 86 1.61 -1.80 3.71
C VAL A 86 1.41 -0.41 3.12
N GLU A 87 0.51 0.37 3.72
CA GLU A 87 0.30 1.76 3.32
C GLU A 87 1.48 2.62 3.80
N LYS A 88 1.98 3.53 2.95
CA LYS A 88 3.09 4.44 3.29
C LYS A 88 2.87 5.21 4.60
N ARG A 89 1.60 5.52 4.94
CA ARG A 89 1.23 6.19 6.19
C ARG A 89 1.35 5.29 7.43
N SER A 90 1.13 3.98 7.32
CA SER A 90 1.24 3.08 8.47
C SER A 90 2.70 2.92 8.90
N ILE A 91 3.64 2.86 7.96
CA ILE A 91 5.08 2.75 8.26
C ILE A 91 5.58 3.94 9.07
N ALA A 92 5.19 5.16 8.71
CA ALA A 92 5.58 6.36 9.46
C ALA A 92 5.09 6.33 10.92
N ALA A 93 3.89 5.78 11.16
CA ALA A 93 3.35 5.64 12.51
C ALA A 93 4.06 4.56 13.34
N TYR A 94 4.48 3.45 12.71
CA TYR A 94 5.27 2.40 13.38
C TYR A 94 6.67 2.90 13.74
N GLN A 95 7.36 3.55 12.80
CA GLN A 95 8.69 4.14 13.04
C GLN A 95 8.66 5.17 14.18
N MET A 96 7.63 6.03 14.23
CA MET A 96 7.44 6.97 15.34
C MET A 96 7.18 6.27 16.69
N LYS A 97 6.53 5.10 16.69
CA LYS A 97 6.25 4.32 17.90
C LYS A 97 7.52 3.64 18.44
N GLU A 98 8.38 3.16 17.54
CA GLU A 98 9.66 2.55 17.90
C GLU A 98 10.70 3.60 18.32
N ASP A 99 10.72 4.77 17.66
CA ASP A 99 11.56 5.91 18.05
C ASP A 99 11.15 6.48 19.41
N SER A 100 9.84 6.58 19.69
CA SER A 100 9.36 7.06 21.00
C SER A 100 9.68 6.09 22.13
N HIS A 101 9.57 4.78 21.89
CA HIS A 101 9.97 3.75 22.85
C HIS A 101 11.48 3.78 23.12
N SER A 102 12.30 4.00 22.09
CA SER A 102 13.76 4.13 22.18
C SER A 102 14.19 5.41 22.93
N ARG A 103 13.46 6.51 22.74
CA ARG A 103 13.72 7.78 23.46
C ARG A 103 13.31 7.71 24.93
N GLU A 104 12.26 6.97 25.27
CA GLU A 104 11.83 6.80 26.66
C GLU A 104 12.81 5.95 27.47
N VAL A 105 13.34 4.85 26.91
CA VAL A 105 14.35 4.02 27.59
C VAL A 105 15.68 4.76 27.78
N ALA A 106 16.06 5.61 26.82
CA ALA A 106 17.26 6.43 26.91
C ALA A 106 17.17 7.52 27.99
N ASN A 107 15.97 7.99 28.32
CA ASN A 107 15.72 9.03 29.33
C ASN A 107 15.46 8.47 30.75
N ARG A 108 15.56 7.16 30.94
CA ARG A 108 15.44 6.49 32.25
C ARG A 108 16.79 6.10 32.90
N HIS A 109 17.91 6.52 32.32
CA HIS A 109 19.27 6.40 32.90
C HIS A 109 19.84 7.80 33.15
#